data_AF-A0A9N8H9P0-F1
#
_entry.id   AF-A0A9N8H9P0-F1
#
_cell.length_a   1.000
_cell.length_b   1.000
_cell.length_c   1.000
_cell.angle_alpha   90.00
_cell.angle_beta   90.00
_cell.angle_gamma   90.00
#
_symmetry.space_group_name_H-M   'P 1'
#
loop_
_entity.id
_entity.type
_entity.pdbx_description
1 polymer ?
#
loop_
_entity_poly.entity_id
_entity_poly.type
_entity_poly.pdbx_seq_one_letter_code
_entity_poly.pdbx_strand_id
1 'polypeptide(L)'
;MALPNNFTVLDSGGGGSTIRELALAANVAYLTPYYLVQRKENISASKDVIAVSDTIFKRGADARALLGLPANGKATITPAGIPAGTRVFVQSSSHNRKIPANSQVLLQIAADGAAVNADSPPAPAPAAAPSPAPSPATSPAPAPPDTNPRPSKQARTDDNSNDGNDQDPIVDDDGTNLGSKVLRLRLKREGARSCKALQASLIWNDIADLDLSCITPDGTTIYYGNKEAECGGWLDVDMNVDAANASTEPVENIFWASAPSGKYIFRVTNFNCHTDPQRTVFIDKGRSVPFRLFLTKNGKTEVMDGSVKDKEVKICYEFELEGDGALGSYVVMPPSDVKTTFKDACEKHRVTYTQGAGYYALARMENISQNKAMLLQNIEKDTFTIGKDACRRQLGWPIDVKQIRKGPKDIPEGYRLFVQSTSHNRLIPPGTHFLMKVSVKEALEHRPAFNTQFNNETHTMGRAVGP
;
A
#
# COMPACT_ATOMS: atom_id res chain seq x y z
N MET A 1 -10.98 -30.35 -8.46
CA MET A 1 -10.64 -29.13 -7.70
C MET A 1 -11.60 -28.04 -8.16
N ALA A 2 -12.45 -27.54 -7.27
CA ALA A 2 -13.33 -26.43 -7.60
C ALA A 2 -12.51 -25.16 -7.87
N LEU A 3 -13.00 -24.27 -8.74
CA LEU A 3 -12.44 -22.93 -8.89
C LEU A 3 -12.33 -22.27 -7.51
N PRO A 4 -11.27 -21.49 -7.23
CA PRO A 4 -11.20 -20.72 -5.99
C PRO A 4 -12.44 -19.84 -5.82
N ASN A 5 -12.90 -19.65 -4.58
CA ASN A 5 -14.17 -18.96 -4.28
C ASN A 5 -14.23 -17.50 -4.77
N ASN A 6 -13.09 -16.90 -5.14
CA ASN A 6 -13.00 -15.57 -5.72
C ASN A 6 -13.01 -15.57 -7.26
N PHE A 7 -13.41 -16.67 -7.89
CA PHE A 7 -13.60 -16.77 -9.33
C PHE A 7 -14.96 -17.40 -9.67
N THR A 8 -15.60 -16.89 -10.72
CA THR A 8 -16.80 -17.48 -11.29
C THR A 8 -16.70 -17.56 -12.81
N VAL A 9 -17.37 -18.54 -13.42
CA VAL A 9 -17.39 -18.74 -14.87
C VAL A 9 -18.79 -18.46 -15.39
N LEU A 10 -18.88 -17.70 -16.48
CA LEU A 10 -20.12 -17.46 -17.21
C LEU A 10 -19.99 -17.98 -18.65
N ASP A 11 -21.04 -18.62 -19.13
CA ASP A 11 -21.14 -19.10 -20.52
C ASP A 11 -21.73 -18.00 -21.41
N SER A 12 -21.18 -17.89 -22.61
CA SER A 12 -21.61 -16.88 -23.60
C SER A 12 -22.83 -17.28 -24.44
N GLY A 13 -23.27 -18.54 -24.35
CA GLY A 13 -24.41 -19.07 -25.10
C GLY A 13 -24.30 -18.78 -26.61
N GLY A 14 -25.29 -18.06 -27.15
CA GLY A 14 -25.40 -17.69 -28.58
C GLY A 14 -24.30 -16.75 -29.11
N GLY A 15 -23.42 -16.22 -28.24
CA GLY A 15 -22.31 -15.36 -28.62
C GLY A 15 -22.70 -13.93 -28.95
N GLY A 16 -21.69 -13.07 -29.12
CA GLY A 16 -21.89 -11.66 -29.50
C GLY A 16 -22.05 -10.72 -28.30
N SER A 17 -22.44 -11.24 -27.14
CA SER A 17 -22.46 -10.50 -25.87
C SER A 17 -21.04 -10.11 -25.45
N THR A 18 -20.93 -8.92 -24.88
CA THR A 18 -19.71 -8.42 -24.24
C THR A 18 -19.52 -9.05 -22.87
N ILE A 19 -18.30 -9.02 -22.34
CA ILE A 19 -18.01 -9.45 -20.96
C ILE A 19 -18.92 -8.73 -19.97
N ARG A 20 -19.11 -7.42 -20.16
CA ARG A 20 -20.01 -6.60 -19.37
C ARG A 20 -21.45 -7.10 -19.40
N GLU A 21 -22.00 -7.37 -20.58
CA GLU A 21 -23.38 -7.84 -20.74
C GLU A 21 -23.59 -9.21 -20.09
N LEU A 22 -22.62 -10.11 -20.22
CA LEU A 22 -22.66 -11.43 -19.57
C LEU A 22 -22.64 -11.30 -18.04
N ALA A 23 -21.75 -10.46 -17.52
CA ALA A 23 -21.66 -10.21 -16.08
C ALA A 23 -22.92 -9.56 -15.51
N LEU A 24 -23.50 -8.57 -16.22
CA LEU A 24 -24.73 -7.91 -15.83
C LEU A 24 -25.93 -8.87 -15.85
N ALA A 25 -26.06 -9.69 -16.90
CA ALA A 25 -27.13 -10.68 -17.01
C ALA A 25 -27.08 -11.74 -15.90
N ALA A 26 -25.87 -12.06 -15.41
CA ALA A 26 -25.66 -12.99 -14.30
C ALA A 26 -25.69 -12.30 -12.92
N ASN A 27 -25.88 -10.98 -12.86
CA ASN A 27 -25.76 -10.16 -11.64
C ASN A 27 -24.43 -10.39 -10.89
N VAL A 28 -23.33 -10.50 -11.64
CA VAL A 28 -21.98 -10.69 -11.13
C VAL A 28 -21.17 -9.41 -11.34
N ALA A 29 -20.77 -8.76 -10.26
CA ALA A 29 -19.78 -7.71 -10.32
C ALA A 29 -18.37 -8.30 -10.12
N TYR A 30 -17.38 -7.79 -10.85
CA TYR A 30 -16.06 -8.44 -10.98
C TYR A 30 -14.92 -7.41 -11.03
N LEU A 31 -13.73 -7.84 -10.59
CA LEU A 31 -12.49 -7.06 -10.52
C LEU A 31 -11.69 -7.17 -11.82
N THR A 32 -11.49 -8.42 -12.29
CA THR A 32 -10.65 -8.72 -13.45
C THR A 32 -11.33 -9.80 -14.30
N PRO A 33 -11.61 -9.52 -15.58
CA PRO A 33 -12.22 -10.47 -16.49
C PRO A 33 -11.17 -11.19 -17.35
N TYR A 34 -11.48 -12.44 -17.68
CA TYR A 34 -10.69 -13.28 -18.57
C TYR A 34 -11.61 -13.96 -19.58
N TYR A 35 -11.11 -14.22 -20.79
CA TYR A 35 -11.85 -14.92 -21.84
C TYR A 35 -11.13 -16.19 -22.26
N LEU A 36 -11.91 -17.23 -22.56
CA LEU A 36 -11.40 -18.52 -22.99
C LEU A 36 -10.65 -18.41 -24.34
N VAL A 37 -9.47 -18.99 -24.40
CA VAL A 37 -8.68 -19.11 -25.63
C VAL A 37 -9.26 -20.22 -26.50
N GLN A 38 -9.92 -19.87 -27.60
CA GLN A 38 -10.49 -20.83 -28.57
C GLN A 38 -9.82 -20.76 -29.94
N ARG A 39 -8.95 -19.77 -30.16
CA ARG A 39 -8.19 -19.56 -31.40
C ARG A 39 -6.80 -19.04 -31.06
N LYS A 40 -5.94 -18.91 -32.08
CA LYS A 40 -4.63 -18.29 -31.92
C LYS A 40 -4.79 -16.90 -31.27
N GLU A 41 -4.11 -16.69 -30.15
CA GLU A 41 -4.19 -15.46 -29.36
C GLU A 41 -2.77 -14.96 -29.04
N ASN A 42 -2.55 -13.67 -29.27
CA ASN A 42 -1.31 -12.99 -28.90
C ASN A 42 -1.47 -12.38 -27.50
N ILE A 43 -0.64 -12.82 -26.57
CA ILE A 43 -0.65 -12.41 -25.17
C ILE A 43 0.50 -11.42 -24.96
N SER A 44 0.21 -10.19 -24.52
CA SER A 44 1.24 -9.23 -24.11
C SER A 44 1.92 -9.69 -22.81
N ALA A 45 3.10 -9.13 -22.51
CA ALA A 45 3.79 -9.40 -21.25
C ALA A 45 2.96 -8.98 -20.01
N SER A 46 2.10 -7.96 -20.17
CA SER A 46 1.24 -7.41 -19.11
C SER A 46 -0.08 -8.15 -18.87
N LYS A 47 -0.45 -9.11 -19.74
CA LYS A 47 -1.70 -9.87 -19.58
C LYS A 47 -1.48 -11.07 -18.68
N ASP A 48 -2.36 -11.20 -17.70
CA ASP A 48 -2.45 -12.39 -16.87
C ASP A 48 -3.10 -13.57 -17.62
N VAL A 49 -2.70 -14.78 -17.25
CA VAL A 49 -3.13 -16.05 -17.88
C VAL A 49 -3.52 -17.03 -16.79
N ILE A 50 -4.65 -17.70 -16.96
CA ILE A 50 -5.16 -18.71 -16.02
C ILE A 50 -5.35 -20.02 -16.77
N ALA A 51 -4.83 -21.12 -16.25
CA ALA A 51 -5.04 -22.47 -16.74
C ALA A 51 -5.85 -23.27 -15.70
N VAL A 52 -6.96 -23.85 -16.13
CA VAL A 52 -7.92 -24.57 -15.28
C VAL A 52 -8.22 -25.95 -15.86
N SER A 53 -8.08 -27.00 -15.05
CA SER A 53 -8.56 -28.37 -15.33
C SER A 53 -9.24 -28.94 -14.08
N ASP A 54 -9.66 -30.20 -14.13
CA ASP A 54 -10.26 -30.87 -12.96
C ASP A 54 -9.31 -30.98 -11.77
N THR A 55 -8.00 -30.92 -11.98
CA THR A 55 -6.99 -31.08 -10.91
C THR A 55 -6.06 -29.87 -10.77
N ILE A 56 -6.17 -28.86 -11.66
CA ILE A 56 -5.22 -27.77 -11.76
C ILE A 56 -5.94 -26.42 -11.78
N PHE A 57 -5.48 -25.49 -10.94
CA PHE A 57 -5.70 -24.06 -11.09
C PHE A 57 -4.35 -23.34 -11.00
N LYS A 58 -3.85 -22.82 -12.12
CA LYS A 58 -2.61 -22.04 -12.19
C LYS A 58 -2.89 -20.66 -12.76
N ARG A 59 -2.18 -19.64 -12.26
CA ARG A 59 -2.33 -18.23 -12.66
C ARG A 59 -0.95 -17.60 -12.88
N GLY A 60 -0.86 -16.59 -13.74
CA GLY A 60 0.36 -15.80 -13.95
C GLY A 60 1.54 -16.64 -14.44
N ALA A 61 2.69 -16.49 -13.79
CA ALA A 61 3.93 -17.18 -14.17
C ALA A 61 3.80 -18.71 -14.17
N ASP A 62 3.06 -19.28 -13.22
CA ASP A 62 2.82 -20.72 -13.15
C ASP A 62 1.98 -21.24 -14.33
N ALA A 63 0.97 -20.48 -14.74
CA ALA A 63 0.15 -20.83 -15.91
C ALA A 63 0.98 -20.73 -17.20
N ARG A 64 1.83 -19.69 -17.30
CA ARG A 64 2.75 -19.54 -18.42
C ARG A 64 3.76 -20.68 -18.49
N ALA A 65 4.34 -21.09 -17.36
CA ALA A 65 5.25 -22.22 -17.29
C ALA A 65 4.57 -23.54 -17.73
N LEU A 66 3.33 -23.80 -17.28
CA LEU A 66 2.56 -24.99 -17.70
C LEU A 66 2.32 -25.03 -19.22
N LEU A 67 2.17 -23.87 -19.84
CA LEU A 67 1.89 -23.71 -21.27
C LEU A 67 3.17 -23.55 -22.12
N GLY A 68 4.36 -23.65 -21.51
CA GLY A 68 5.63 -23.42 -22.20
C GLY A 68 5.84 -21.98 -22.69
N LEU A 69 5.15 -21.01 -22.09
CA LEU A 69 5.21 -19.60 -22.44
C LEU A 69 6.27 -18.86 -21.59
N PRO A 70 6.91 -17.81 -22.12
CA PRO A 70 7.85 -17.00 -21.36
C PRO A 70 7.16 -16.34 -20.16
N ALA A 71 7.82 -16.39 -18.99
CA ALA A 71 7.29 -15.86 -17.73
C ALA A 71 6.95 -14.37 -17.84
N ASN A 72 7.83 -13.56 -18.44
CA ASN A 72 7.69 -12.10 -18.58
C ASN A 72 7.94 -11.65 -20.03
N GLY A 73 7.08 -12.10 -20.97
CA GLY A 73 7.26 -11.79 -22.38
C GLY A 73 5.98 -11.87 -23.21
N LYS A 74 6.04 -11.31 -24.43
CA LYS A 74 5.01 -11.53 -25.44
C LYS A 74 5.01 -13.02 -25.80
N ALA A 75 3.82 -13.60 -25.88
CA ALA A 75 3.65 -15.01 -26.20
C ALA A 75 2.49 -15.19 -27.16
N THR A 76 2.52 -16.28 -27.92
CA THR A 76 1.40 -16.69 -28.76
C THR A 76 0.92 -18.04 -28.26
N ILE A 77 -0.38 -18.14 -27.98
CA ILE A 77 -1.01 -19.41 -27.63
C ILE A 77 -1.93 -19.84 -28.76
N THR A 78 -1.92 -21.13 -29.08
CA THR A 78 -2.87 -21.77 -30.00
C THR A 78 -3.59 -22.88 -29.24
N PRO A 79 -4.83 -23.24 -29.64
CA PRO A 79 -5.53 -24.35 -29.01
C PRO A 79 -4.74 -25.67 -29.00
N ALA A 80 -3.88 -25.90 -30.00
CA ALA A 80 -3.00 -27.06 -30.05
C ALA A 80 -1.91 -27.09 -28.96
N GLY A 81 -1.54 -25.93 -28.42
CA GLY A 81 -0.58 -25.80 -27.33
C GLY A 81 -1.21 -25.90 -25.93
N ILE A 82 -2.52 -26.12 -25.83
CA ILE A 82 -3.24 -26.26 -24.57
C ILE A 82 -3.30 -27.75 -24.20
N PRO A 83 -2.81 -28.17 -23.01
CA PRO A 83 -2.89 -29.55 -22.56
C PRO A 83 -4.33 -30.07 -22.58
N ALA A 84 -4.52 -31.34 -22.95
CA ALA A 84 -5.84 -31.97 -22.99
C ALA A 84 -6.56 -31.85 -21.63
N GLY A 85 -7.85 -31.51 -21.65
CA GLY A 85 -8.64 -31.28 -20.44
C GLY A 85 -8.38 -29.95 -19.72
N THR A 86 -7.54 -29.07 -20.27
CA THR A 86 -7.25 -27.74 -19.69
C THR A 86 -7.96 -26.64 -20.48
N ARG A 87 -8.62 -25.73 -19.76
CA ARG A 87 -9.14 -24.47 -20.28
C ARG A 87 -8.15 -23.36 -19.95
N VAL A 88 -7.79 -22.55 -20.93
CA VAL A 88 -6.90 -21.39 -20.72
C VAL A 88 -7.68 -20.11 -20.93
N PHE A 89 -7.63 -19.24 -19.93
CA PHE A 89 -8.25 -17.93 -19.94
C PHE A 89 -7.18 -16.85 -19.96
N VAL A 90 -7.36 -15.84 -20.82
CA VAL A 90 -6.45 -14.69 -20.93
C VAL A 90 -7.19 -13.44 -20.45
N GLN A 91 -6.50 -12.61 -19.68
CA GLN A 91 -7.07 -11.37 -19.17
C GLN A 91 -7.53 -10.46 -20.31
N SER A 92 -8.74 -9.91 -20.19
CA SER A 92 -9.22 -8.82 -21.03
C SER A 92 -8.95 -7.47 -20.37
N SER A 93 -8.30 -6.56 -21.10
CA SER A 93 -8.23 -5.15 -20.73
C SER A 93 -9.49 -4.37 -21.15
N SER A 94 -10.50 -5.04 -21.73
CA SER A 94 -11.74 -4.40 -22.20
C SER A 94 -12.97 -5.17 -21.74
N HIS A 95 -13.89 -4.47 -21.10
CA HIS A 95 -15.22 -4.96 -20.72
C HIS A 95 -16.18 -5.09 -21.89
N ASN A 96 -15.93 -4.33 -22.95
CA ASN A 96 -16.71 -4.36 -24.19
C ASN A 96 -16.19 -5.43 -25.16
N ARG A 97 -15.27 -6.31 -24.73
CA ARG A 97 -14.83 -7.44 -25.54
C ARG A 97 -16.01 -8.37 -25.79
N LYS A 98 -16.38 -8.52 -27.07
CA LYS A 98 -17.37 -9.50 -27.52
C LYS A 98 -16.82 -10.90 -27.39
N ILE A 99 -17.63 -11.78 -26.81
CA ILE A 99 -17.30 -13.18 -26.58
C ILE A 99 -17.96 -14.03 -27.68
N PRO A 100 -17.21 -14.90 -28.37
CA PRO A 100 -17.77 -15.80 -29.39
C PRO A 100 -18.83 -16.74 -28.82
N ALA A 101 -19.69 -17.28 -29.68
CA ALA A 101 -20.66 -18.30 -29.27
C ALA A 101 -19.97 -19.54 -28.68
N ASN A 102 -20.63 -20.21 -27.74
CA ASN A 102 -20.13 -21.41 -27.07
C ASN A 102 -18.74 -21.21 -26.42
N SER A 103 -18.47 -20.00 -25.94
CA SER A 103 -17.25 -19.62 -25.22
C SER A 103 -17.55 -19.32 -23.74
N GLN A 104 -16.50 -19.09 -22.97
CA GLN A 104 -16.59 -18.82 -21.53
C GLN A 104 -15.80 -17.58 -21.15
N VAL A 105 -16.31 -16.87 -20.14
CA VAL A 105 -15.56 -15.86 -19.39
C VAL A 105 -15.32 -16.33 -17.98
N LEU A 106 -14.14 -16.05 -17.46
CA LEU A 106 -13.78 -16.29 -16.07
C LEU A 106 -13.64 -14.90 -15.42
N LEU A 107 -14.38 -14.66 -14.36
CA LEU A 107 -14.42 -13.38 -13.67
C LEU A 107 -13.81 -13.53 -12.29
N GLN A 108 -12.79 -12.74 -11.98
CA GLN A 108 -12.28 -12.59 -10.62
C GLN A 108 -13.23 -11.68 -9.85
N ILE A 109 -13.80 -12.16 -8.75
CA ILE A 109 -14.74 -11.42 -7.89
C ILE A 109 -14.10 -11.12 -6.53
N ALA A 110 -14.62 -10.13 -5.81
CA ALA A 110 -14.19 -9.85 -4.44
C ALA A 110 -14.64 -10.97 -3.49
N ALA A 111 -13.79 -11.35 -2.53
CA ALA A 111 -14.04 -12.47 -1.63
C ALA A 111 -15.18 -12.21 -0.60
N ASP A 112 -15.71 -10.98 -0.55
CA ASP A 112 -16.68 -10.46 0.41
C ASP A 112 -17.92 -9.82 -0.27
N GLY A 113 -18.11 -9.99 -1.58
CA GLY A 113 -19.31 -9.50 -2.28
C GLY A 113 -19.34 -8.00 -2.57
N ALA A 114 -18.27 -7.26 -2.24
CA ALA A 114 -18.12 -5.86 -2.64
C ALA A 114 -17.46 -5.78 -4.02
N ALA A 115 -18.24 -5.64 -5.08
CA ALA A 115 -17.69 -5.43 -6.41
C ALA A 115 -18.20 -4.12 -7.04
N VAL A 116 -17.31 -3.49 -7.80
CA VAL A 116 -17.52 -2.25 -8.52
C VAL A 116 -18.48 -2.46 -9.69
N ASN A 117 -19.34 -1.48 -9.97
CA ASN A 117 -20.27 -1.49 -11.09
C ASN A 117 -19.56 -1.84 -12.40
N ALA A 118 -20.22 -2.61 -13.27
CA ALA A 118 -19.71 -3.06 -14.57
C ALA A 118 -19.37 -1.93 -15.58
N ASP A 119 -19.36 -0.67 -15.14
CA ASP A 119 -18.98 0.54 -15.86
C ASP A 119 -17.51 0.98 -15.62
N SER A 120 -16.85 0.51 -14.57
CA SER A 120 -15.41 0.80 -14.34
C SER A 120 -14.53 -0.09 -15.24
N PRO A 121 -13.33 0.34 -15.71
CA PRO A 121 -12.42 -0.49 -16.51
C PRO A 121 -11.76 -1.63 -15.70
N PRO A 122 -11.30 -2.73 -16.34
CA PRO A 122 -10.78 -3.90 -15.62
C PRO A 122 -9.43 -3.60 -14.99
N ALA A 123 -9.23 -4.08 -13.76
CA ALA A 123 -7.94 -3.94 -13.09
C ALA A 123 -6.81 -4.63 -13.90
N PRO A 124 -5.64 -3.97 -14.10
CA PRO A 124 -4.49 -4.57 -14.77
C PRO A 124 -3.94 -5.77 -13.99
N ALA A 125 -3.22 -6.67 -14.66
CA ALA A 125 -2.57 -7.80 -13.99
C ALA A 125 -1.59 -7.30 -12.91
N PRO A 126 -1.46 -8.01 -11.77
CA PRO A 126 -0.35 -7.76 -10.85
C PRO A 126 0.97 -7.98 -11.59
N ALA A 127 1.84 -6.97 -11.61
CA ALA A 127 3.15 -7.03 -12.26
C ALA A 127 4.05 -8.06 -11.55
N ALA A 128 4.81 -8.84 -12.33
CA ALA A 128 5.87 -9.68 -11.79
C ALA A 128 6.96 -8.80 -11.16
N ALA A 129 7.37 -9.14 -9.94
CA ALA A 129 8.40 -8.41 -9.20
C ALA A 129 9.73 -8.34 -9.99
N PRO A 130 10.33 -7.14 -10.16
CA PRO A 130 11.63 -7.04 -10.79
C PRO A 130 12.75 -7.50 -9.83
N SER A 131 13.76 -8.19 -10.39
CA SER A 131 15.00 -8.55 -9.68
C SER A 131 15.77 -7.29 -9.25
N PRO A 132 16.49 -7.31 -8.10
CA PRO A 132 17.19 -6.14 -7.59
C PRO A 132 18.43 -5.81 -8.44
N ALA A 133 18.53 -4.55 -8.88
CA ALA A 133 19.73 -3.98 -9.50
C ALA A 133 20.74 -3.53 -8.42
N PRO A 134 22.06 -3.53 -8.71
CA PRO A 134 23.10 -3.28 -7.72
C PRO A 134 23.23 -1.79 -7.37
N SER A 135 23.57 -1.52 -6.11
CA SER A 135 23.75 -0.18 -5.54
C SER A 135 24.88 0.62 -6.22
N PRO A 136 24.73 1.93 -6.45
CA PRO A 136 25.84 2.77 -6.89
C PRO A 136 26.74 3.19 -5.70
N ALA A 137 28.04 3.25 -5.99
CA ALA A 137 29.11 3.68 -5.10
C ALA A 137 29.11 5.19 -4.83
N THR A 138 29.59 5.55 -3.64
CA THR A 138 29.93 6.88 -3.15
C THR A 138 30.92 7.65 -4.03
N SER A 139 30.72 8.95 -4.18
CA SER A 139 31.74 9.94 -4.57
C SER A 139 31.42 11.34 -4.01
N PRO A 140 32.41 12.23 -3.87
CA PRO A 140 32.55 13.10 -2.70
C PRO A 140 32.09 14.56 -2.87
N ALA A 141 32.05 15.26 -1.73
CA ALA A 141 31.58 16.63 -1.51
C ALA A 141 32.30 17.74 -2.33
N PRO A 142 31.63 18.85 -2.65
CA PRO A 142 32.28 20.07 -3.13
C PRO A 142 32.55 21.11 -2.01
N ALA A 143 33.64 21.85 -2.20
CA ALA A 143 34.18 22.93 -1.37
C ALA A 143 33.40 24.27 -1.53
N PRO A 144 33.61 25.27 -0.65
CA PRO A 144 32.72 26.43 -0.50
C PRO A 144 33.09 27.60 -1.45
N PRO A 145 32.16 28.53 -1.76
CA PRO A 145 32.48 29.73 -2.50
C PRO A 145 32.85 30.92 -1.59
N ASP A 146 33.74 31.74 -2.16
CA ASP A 146 34.36 32.95 -1.63
C ASP A 146 33.40 34.13 -1.42
N THR A 147 33.87 35.08 -0.61
CA THR A 147 33.11 36.19 -0.03
C THR A 147 33.36 37.55 -0.72
N ASN A 148 32.27 38.34 -0.82
CA ASN A 148 32.18 39.81 -0.64
C ASN A 148 32.58 40.80 -1.80
N PRO A 149 32.12 42.09 -1.79
CA PRO A 149 30.73 42.53 -2.06
C PRO A 149 30.62 43.88 -2.87
N ARG A 150 29.39 44.46 -2.96
CA ARG A 150 29.01 45.91 -3.00
C ARG A 150 28.62 46.56 -4.37
N PRO A 151 27.80 47.65 -4.45
CA PRO A 151 26.43 47.87 -3.91
C PRO A 151 25.40 48.55 -4.88
N SER A 152 24.13 48.46 -4.47
CA SER A 152 23.01 49.44 -4.48
C SER A 152 22.74 50.40 -5.67
N LYS A 153 21.47 50.45 -6.08
CA LYS A 153 20.65 51.70 -6.07
C LYS A 153 19.15 51.40 -6.06
N GLN A 154 18.46 51.98 -5.09
CA GLN A 154 17.01 52.16 -5.02
C GLN A 154 16.58 53.33 -5.92
N ALA A 155 15.39 53.24 -6.51
CA ALA A 155 14.49 54.38 -6.65
C ALA A 155 13.04 53.89 -6.76
N ARG A 156 12.17 54.50 -5.96
CA ARG A 156 10.70 54.42 -5.98
C ARG A 156 10.14 55.19 -7.18
N THR A 157 8.97 54.80 -7.67
CA THR A 157 7.83 55.71 -7.87
C THR A 157 6.53 54.91 -7.89
N ASP A 158 5.54 55.45 -7.20
CA ASP A 158 4.14 55.05 -7.17
C ASP A 158 3.51 55.15 -8.57
N ASP A 159 2.60 54.22 -8.93
CA ASP A 159 1.35 54.65 -9.55
C ASP A 159 0.24 53.60 -9.41
N ASN A 160 -0.96 54.12 -9.16
CA ASN A 160 -2.18 53.43 -8.81
C ASN A 160 -3.06 53.36 -10.06
N SER A 161 -3.35 52.16 -10.58
CA SER A 161 -4.48 51.96 -11.49
C SER A 161 -5.14 50.62 -11.22
N ASN A 162 -6.30 50.75 -10.58
CA ASN A 162 -7.36 49.79 -10.37
C ASN A 162 -7.90 49.31 -11.73
N ASP A 163 -7.86 48.01 -12.01
CA ASP A 163 -8.88 47.38 -12.85
C ASP A 163 -9.14 45.96 -12.33
N GLY A 164 -10.37 45.76 -11.87
CA GLY A 164 -10.78 44.62 -11.09
C GLY A 164 -11.02 43.38 -11.94
N ASN A 165 -10.73 42.22 -11.33
CA ASN A 165 -11.55 41.05 -11.56
C ASN A 165 -11.52 40.21 -10.27
N ASP A 166 -12.39 40.59 -9.34
CA ASP A 166 -12.83 39.75 -8.23
C ASP A 166 -13.50 38.50 -8.81
N GLN A 167 -12.91 37.33 -8.55
CA GLN A 167 -13.70 36.13 -8.35
C GLN A 167 -13.44 35.65 -6.94
N ASP A 168 -14.33 36.10 -6.05
CA ASP A 168 -14.51 35.58 -4.71
C ASP A 168 -14.56 34.04 -4.69
N PRO A 169 -14.06 33.41 -3.62
CA PRO A 169 -14.23 31.97 -3.45
C PRO A 169 -15.72 31.66 -3.26
N ILE A 170 -16.25 30.78 -4.12
CA ILE A 170 -17.60 30.22 -3.99
C ILE A 170 -17.74 29.61 -2.59
N VAL A 171 -18.52 30.25 -1.73
CA VAL A 171 -18.88 29.78 -0.40
C VAL A 171 -20.24 29.08 -0.50
N ASP A 172 -20.22 27.74 -0.49
CA ASP A 172 -21.44 26.93 -0.35
C ASP A 172 -21.73 26.64 1.15
N ASP A 173 -23.01 26.64 1.49
CA ASP A 173 -23.69 26.66 2.81
C ASP A 173 -23.46 25.46 3.78
N ASP A 174 -22.34 24.73 3.70
CA ASP A 174 -22.05 23.58 4.60
C ASP A 174 -20.68 23.66 5.29
N GLY A 175 -20.08 24.86 5.38
CA GLY A 175 -18.84 25.10 6.15
C GLY A 175 -17.61 24.27 5.72
N THR A 176 -17.69 23.51 4.62
CA THR A 176 -16.61 22.69 4.09
C THR A 176 -15.98 23.38 2.88
N ASN A 177 -14.71 23.77 3.03
CA ASN A 177 -13.88 24.35 1.97
C ASN A 177 -13.96 23.49 0.67
N LEU A 178 -14.23 24.13 -0.48
CA LEU A 178 -14.34 23.49 -1.80
C LEU A 178 -13.15 22.54 -2.10
N GLY A 179 -11.94 22.90 -1.67
CA GLY A 179 -10.75 22.06 -1.77
C GLY A 179 -10.89 20.72 -1.03
N SER A 180 -11.46 20.73 0.17
CA SER A 180 -11.72 19.51 0.96
C SER A 180 -12.79 18.63 0.32
N LYS A 181 -13.80 19.23 -0.34
CA LYS A 181 -14.82 18.50 -1.10
C LYS A 181 -14.19 17.80 -2.31
N VAL A 182 -13.35 18.48 -3.08
CA VAL A 182 -12.61 17.91 -4.22
C VAL A 182 -11.71 16.77 -3.77
N LEU A 183 -10.94 16.95 -2.69
CA LEU A 183 -10.11 15.89 -2.12
C LEU A 183 -10.95 14.65 -1.80
N ARG A 184 -12.05 14.81 -1.06
CA ARG A 184 -12.91 13.70 -0.65
C ARG A 184 -13.45 12.93 -1.86
N LEU A 185 -13.82 13.63 -2.94
CA LEU A 185 -14.29 12.99 -4.16
C LEU A 185 -13.20 12.15 -4.81
N ARG A 186 -11.96 12.65 -4.89
CA ARG A 186 -10.83 11.90 -5.46
C ARG A 186 -10.42 10.71 -4.60
N LEU A 187 -10.28 10.88 -3.29
CA LEU A 187 -10.00 9.78 -2.37
C LEU A 187 -11.05 8.67 -2.50
N LYS A 188 -12.34 9.03 -2.55
CA LYS A 188 -13.43 8.07 -2.75
C LYS A 188 -13.37 7.39 -4.12
N ARG A 189 -13.05 8.14 -5.19
CA ARG A 189 -12.92 7.62 -6.56
C ARG A 189 -11.84 6.54 -6.64
N GLU A 190 -10.70 6.76 -5.97
CA GLU A 190 -9.57 5.84 -5.97
C GLU A 190 -9.61 4.78 -4.85
N GLY A 191 -10.64 4.80 -4.00
CA GLY A 191 -10.76 3.85 -2.88
C GLY A 191 -9.71 4.05 -1.78
N ALA A 192 -9.18 5.26 -1.64
CA ALA A 192 -8.21 5.59 -0.60
C ALA A 192 -8.80 5.44 0.81
N ARG A 193 -7.97 5.00 1.75
CA ARG A 193 -8.32 4.97 3.17
C ARG A 193 -8.25 6.37 3.76
N SER A 194 -8.91 6.55 4.88
CA SER A 194 -8.86 7.81 5.63
C SER A 194 -8.76 7.55 7.12
N CYS A 195 -8.05 8.41 7.82
CA CYS A 195 -7.88 8.33 9.27
C CYS A 195 -7.83 9.73 9.90
N LYS A 196 -7.95 9.77 11.22
CA LYS A 196 -7.82 11.02 12.00
C LYS A 196 -6.45 11.18 12.66
N ALA A 197 -5.68 10.09 12.83
CA ALA A 197 -4.40 10.12 13.53
C ALA A 197 -3.34 10.89 12.73
N LEU A 198 -2.96 10.37 11.56
CA LEU A 198 -2.04 11.03 10.64
C LEU A 198 -2.33 10.60 9.19
N GLN A 199 -2.59 11.58 8.32
CA GLN A 199 -2.80 11.36 6.88
C GLN A 199 -2.28 12.54 6.08
N ALA A 200 -1.59 12.27 4.98
CA ALA A 200 -1.24 13.25 3.98
C ALA A 200 -1.86 12.85 2.63
N SER A 201 -2.58 13.77 2.00
CA SER A 201 -3.17 13.53 0.68
C SER A 201 -2.81 14.65 -0.28
N LEU A 202 -2.24 14.28 -1.41
CA LEU A 202 -1.79 15.18 -2.47
C LEU A 202 -2.81 15.18 -3.60
N ILE A 203 -3.21 16.34 -4.10
CA ILE A 203 -4.01 16.45 -5.33
C ILE A 203 -3.40 17.49 -6.27
N TRP A 204 -3.53 17.28 -7.57
CA TRP A 204 -3.11 18.23 -8.61
C TRP A 204 -4.00 18.14 -9.84
N ASN A 205 -3.95 19.14 -10.73
CA ASN A 205 -4.76 19.22 -11.94
C ASN A 205 -3.89 19.12 -13.20
N ASP A 206 -3.06 18.09 -13.26
CA ASP A 206 -2.08 17.89 -14.32
C ASP A 206 -1.85 16.39 -14.55
N ILE A 207 -1.38 16.02 -15.73
CA ILE A 207 -1.02 14.65 -16.08
C ILE A 207 0.35 14.22 -15.55
N ALA A 208 1.14 15.13 -14.97
CA ALA A 208 2.45 14.81 -14.40
C ALA A 208 2.35 13.75 -13.30
N ASP A 209 3.44 13.01 -13.14
CA ASP A 209 3.67 12.03 -12.08
C ASP A 209 4.27 12.75 -10.87
N LEU A 210 3.41 13.15 -9.93
CA LEU A 210 3.83 13.76 -8.68
C LEU A 210 3.84 12.71 -7.57
N ASP A 211 5.00 12.48 -6.97
CA ASP A 211 5.19 11.55 -5.86
C ASP A 211 5.03 12.25 -4.50
N LEU A 212 4.15 11.74 -3.67
CA LEU A 212 4.10 11.99 -2.23
C LEU A 212 5.02 11.00 -1.51
N SER A 213 5.94 11.52 -0.69
CA SER A 213 6.79 10.69 0.16
C SER A 213 6.82 11.19 1.59
N CYS A 214 7.09 10.27 2.52
CA CYS A 214 7.23 10.58 3.94
C CYS A 214 8.48 9.92 4.52
N ILE A 215 9.31 10.67 5.26
CA ILE A 215 10.31 10.11 6.16
C ILE A 215 9.67 9.97 7.54
N THR A 216 9.68 8.76 8.08
CA THR A 216 9.05 8.39 9.37
C THR A 216 10.05 8.52 10.53
N PRO A 217 9.58 8.47 11.80
CA PRO A 217 10.45 8.69 12.97
C PRO A 217 11.61 7.72 13.11
N ASP A 218 11.49 6.50 12.57
CA ASP A 218 12.55 5.48 12.52
C ASP A 218 13.52 5.67 11.34
N GLY A 219 13.33 6.71 10.52
CA GLY A 219 14.13 7.02 9.33
C GLY A 219 13.71 6.28 8.07
N THR A 220 12.70 5.40 8.13
CA THR A 220 12.15 4.73 6.95
C THR A 220 11.51 5.77 6.02
N THR A 221 11.69 5.60 4.70
CA THR A 221 10.99 6.44 3.72
C THR A 221 9.85 5.66 3.08
N ILE A 222 8.64 6.21 3.18
CA ILE A 222 7.46 5.76 2.42
C ILE A 222 7.45 6.51 1.09
N TYR A 223 7.40 5.78 -0.03
CA TYR A 223 7.33 6.29 -1.39
C TYR A 223 6.84 5.20 -2.36
N TYR A 224 6.69 5.50 -3.65
CA TYR A 224 6.17 4.55 -4.67
C TYR A 224 6.87 3.16 -4.64
N GLY A 225 8.18 3.12 -4.37
CA GLY A 225 8.99 1.90 -4.31
C GLY A 225 9.03 1.21 -2.94
N ASN A 226 8.61 1.90 -1.87
CA ASN A 226 8.47 1.36 -0.53
C ASN A 226 7.18 1.90 0.10
N LYS A 227 6.05 1.29 -0.26
CA LYS A 227 4.72 1.83 0.06
C LYS A 227 4.32 1.65 1.51
N GLU A 228 4.91 0.70 2.22
CA GLU A 228 4.55 0.37 3.61
C GLU A 228 5.77 0.52 4.52
N ALA A 229 5.59 1.20 5.65
CA ALA A 229 6.58 1.26 6.71
C ALA A 229 6.18 0.36 7.89
N GLU A 230 7.18 -0.16 8.60
CA GLU A 230 6.96 -1.02 9.77
C GLU A 230 6.16 -0.31 10.88
N CYS A 231 6.25 1.02 10.94
CA CYS A 231 5.43 1.87 11.80
C CYS A 231 3.94 1.98 11.44
N GLY A 232 3.48 1.24 10.42
CA GLY A 232 2.07 1.20 10.01
C GLY A 232 1.66 2.28 9.01
N GLY A 233 2.61 3.09 8.53
CA GLY A 233 2.36 4.06 7.46
C GLY A 233 2.23 3.37 6.11
N TRP A 234 1.28 3.81 5.30
CA TRP A 234 1.00 3.19 4.00
C TRP A 234 0.63 4.22 2.94
N LEU A 235 1.37 4.24 1.82
CA LEU A 235 0.99 4.84 0.54
C LEU A 235 0.00 3.91 -0.17
N ASP A 236 -1.29 4.14 0.03
CA ASP A 236 -2.35 3.26 -0.48
C ASP A 236 -2.89 3.68 -1.86
N VAL A 237 -2.73 4.94 -2.23
CA VAL A 237 -3.01 5.47 -3.57
C VAL A 237 -1.82 6.25 -4.09
N ASP A 238 -1.44 5.91 -5.33
CA ASP A 238 -0.30 6.39 -6.09
C ASP A 238 -0.77 6.48 -7.56
N MET A 239 -0.74 7.68 -8.15
CA MET A 239 -1.40 7.98 -9.42
C MET A 239 -0.46 8.65 -10.42
N ASN A 240 -0.73 8.42 -11.71
CA ASN A 240 0.02 8.95 -12.85
C ASN A 240 1.43 8.36 -13.06
N VAL A 241 1.74 7.22 -12.43
CA VAL A 241 2.96 6.42 -12.68
C VAL A 241 3.24 6.19 -14.18
N ASP A 242 2.18 6.02 -14.99
CA ASP A 242 2.27 5.84 -16.44
C ASP A 242 1.59 6.99 -17.21
N ALA A 243 2.32 7.58 -18.16
CA ALA A 243 1.86 8.71 -18.96
C ALA A 243 0.62 8.36 -19.81
N ALA A 244 0.55 7.13 -20.34
CA ALA A 244 -0.50 6.76 -21.29
C ALA A 244 -1.90 6.68 -20.65
N ASN A 245 -1.96 6.49 -19.33
CA ASN A 245 -3.20 6.41 -18.56
C ASN A 245 -3.32 7.52 -17.52
N ALA A 246 -2.53 8.59 -17.65
CA ALA A 246 -2.49 9.67 -16.69
C ALA A 246 -3.85 10.38 -16.58
N SER A 247 -4.31 10.56 -15.36
CA SER A 247 -5.49 11.35 -15.01
C SER A 247 -5.11 12.83 -14.99
N THR A 248 -6.07 13.69 -15.32
CA THR A 248 -5.96 15.15 -15.09
C THR A 248 -6.46 15.56 -13.72
N GLU A 249 -7.01 14.62 -12.94
CA GLU A 249 -7.49 14.85 -11.58
C GLU A 249 -6.90 13.86 -10.56
N PRO A 250 -5.58 13.64 -10.53
CA PRO A 250 -4.94 12.65 -9.70
C PRO A 250 -4.99 12.96 -8.19
N VAL A 251 -4.73 11.92 -7.40
CA VAL A 251 -4.56 11.96 -5.95
C VAL A 251 -3.51 10.95 -5.52
N GLU A 252 -2.69 11.29 -4.54
CA GLU A 252 -1.92 10.32 -3.75
C GLU A 252 -2.29 10.41 -2.28
N ASN A 253 -2.11 9.32 -1.54
CA ASN A 253 -2.48 9.26 -0.13
C ASN A 253 -1.52 8.38 0.68
N ILE A 254 -0.94 8.97 1.72
CA ILE A 254 -0.22 8.24 2.77
C ILE A 254 -1.00 8.39 4.07
N PHE A 255 -1.31 7.29 4.75
CA PHE A 255 -2.03 7.34 6.01
C PHE A 255 -1.47 6.37 7.07
N TRP A 256 -1.77 6.67 8.33
CA TRP A 256 -1.53 5.82 9.49
C TRP A 256 -2.84 5.64 10.24
N ALA A 257 -3.28 4.41 10.47
CA ALA A 257 -4.42 4.16 11.35
C ALA A 257 -4.13 4.64 12.81
N SER A 258 -2.86 4.56 13.23
CA SER A 258 -2.28 5.09 14.47
C SER A 258 -0.80 5.31 14.21
N ALA A 259 -0.27 6.46 14.60
CA ALA A 259 1.06 6.91 14.23
C ALA A 259 1.98 6.99 15.45
N PRO A 260 3.21 6.48 15.39
CA PRO A 260 4.14 6.63 16.51
C PRO A 260 4.58 8.10 16.67
N SER A 261 4.97 8.44 17.88
CA SER A 261 5.58 9.73 18.16
C SER A 261 6.92 9.91 17.45
N GLY A 262 7.23 11.16 17.14
CA GLY A 262 8.52 11.58 16.60
C GLY A 262 8.38 12.39 15.32
N LYS A 263 9.51 12.51 14.61
CA LYS A 263 9.64 13.43 13.49
C LYS A 263 9.12 12.83 12.18
N TYR A 264 8.31 13.61 11.47
CA TYR A 264 7.82 13.29 10.13
C TYR A 264 8.22 14.37 9.14
N ILE A 265 8.60 13.96 7.92
CA ILE A 265 8.91 14.88 6.82
C ILE A 265 8.15 14.45 5.58
N PHE A 266 7.15 15.22 5.16
CA PHE A 266 6.41 15.00 3.92
C PHE A 266 6.95 15.85 2.79
N ARG A 267 7.12 15.23 1.63
CA ARG A 267 7.67 15.87 0.42
C ARG A 267 6.80 15.55 -0.78
N VAL A 268 6.77 16.49 -1.71
CA VAL A 268 6.21 16.30 -3.05
C VAL A 268 7.36 16.37 -4.05
N THR A 269 7.46 15.40 -4.94
CA THR A 269 8.45 15.37 -6.02
C THR A 269 7.73 15.33 -7.35
N ASN A 270 8.15 16.14 -8.32
CA ASN A 270 7.72 15.91 -9.70
C ASN A 270 8.62 14.85 -10.31
N PHE A 271 8.21 13.59 -10.22
CA PHE A 271 9.03 12.47 -10.68
C PHE A 271 9.15 12.45 -12.19
N ASN A 272 8.05 12.67 -12.91
CA ASN A 272 8.09 12.81 -14.35
C ASN A 272 7.02 13.79 -14.83
N CYS A 273 7.47 14.90 -15.39
CA CYS A 273 6.58 15.90 -15.96
C CYS A 273 6.07 15.45 -17.34
N HIS A 274 5.16 14.46 -17.34
CA HIS A 274 4.60 13.83 -18.55
C HIS A 274 4.12 14.85 -19.57
N THR A 275 4.24 14.58 -20.87
CA THR A 275 3.71 15.48 -21.90
C THR A 275 2.73 14.76 -22.82
N ASP A 276 1.71 15.46 -23.28
CA ASP A 276 0.74 14.97 -24.27
C ASP A 276 0.67 15.93 -25.46
N PRO A 277 1.28 15.59 -26.61
CA PRO A 277 1.24 16.42 -27.82
C PRO A 277 -0.17 16.68 -28.35
N GLN A 278 -1.16 15.85 -27.99
CA GLN A 278 -2.55 16.02 -28.41
C GLN A 278 -3.31 17.01 -27.51
N ARG A 279 -2.78 17.32 -26.32
CA ARG A 279 -3.35 18.28 -25.37
C ARG A 279 -2.41 19.47 -25.22
N THR A 280 -2.77 20.57 -25.88
CA THR A 280 -1.93 21.79 -25.98
C THR A 280 -1.48 22.37 -24.64
N VAL A 281 -2.18 22.08 -23.54
CA VAL A 281 -1.83 22.54 -22.18
C VAL A 281 -0.74 21.70 -21.48
N PHE A 282 -0.43 20.48 -21.97
CA PHE A 282 0.53 19.57 -21.34
C PHE A 282 1.72 19.26 -22.27
N ILE A 283 2.18 20.23 -23.06
CA ILE A 283 3.28 20.02 -24.03
C ILE A 283 4.66 20.37 -23.45
N ASP A 284 4.73 21.25 -22.46
CA ASP A 284 5.98 21.70 -21.86
C ASP A 284 6.42 20.75 -20.74
N LYS A 285 7.57 20.11 -20.93
CA LYS A 285 8.21 19.24 -19.93
C LYS A 285 8.81 20.03 -18.76
N GLY A 286 9.11 21.31 -18.96
CA GLY A 286 9.62 22.21 -17.93
C GLY A 286 8.54 22.91 -17.10
N ARG A 287 7.25 22.61 -17.34
CA ARG A 287 6.13 23.30 -16.68
C ARG A 287 6.19 23.12 -15.17
N SER A 288 5.82 24.17 -14.46
CA SER A 288 5.62 24.13 -13.01
C SER A 288 4.24 23.57 -12.72
N VAL A 289 4.16 22.41 -12.09
CA VAL A 289 2.89 21.73 -11.81
C VAL A 289 2.37 22.19 -10.45
N PRO A 290 1.22 22.90 -10.40
CA PRO A 290 0.61 23.28 -9.14
C PRO A 290 -0.04 22.08 -8.45
N PHE A 291 0.09 22.02 -7.13
CA PHE A 291 -0.51 20.97 -6.30
C PHE A 291 -1.06 21.55 -5.01
N ARG A 292 -1.92 20.77 -4.35
CA ARG A 292 -2.40 21.02 -3.00
C ARG A 292 -2.17 19.79 -2.14
N LEU A 293 -1.52 19.96 -1.00
CA LEU A 293 -1.26 18.92 -0.02
C LEU A 293 -2.10 19.17 1.23
N PHE A 294 -2.83 18.15 1.66
CA PHE A 294 -3.65 18.17 2.87
C PHE A 294 -2.97 17.30 3.91
N LEU A 295 -2.70 17.86 5.10
CA LEU A 295 -2.12 17.13 6.22
C LEU A 295 -3.13 17.09 7.37
N THR A 296 -3.66 15.90 7.65
CA THR A 296 -4.50 15.67 8.83
C THR A 296 -3.66 15.09 9.96
N LYS A 297 -3.68 15.74 11.13
CA LYS A 297 -3.04 15.32 12.38
C LYS A 297 -4.05 15.46 13.52
N ASN A 298 -4.27 14.40 14.29
CA ASN A 298 -5.15 14.43 15.47
C ASN A 298 -6.54 15.05 15.18
N GLY A 299 -7.11 14.71 14.03
CA GLY A 299 -8.41 15.19 13.54
C GLY A 299 -8.44 16.61 13.00
N LYS A 300 -7.32 17.35 13.01
CA LYS A 300 -7.20 18.68 12.42
C LYS A 300 -6.49 18.61 11.07
N THR A 301 -6.99 19.31 10.08
CA THR A 301 -6.41 19.34 8.73
C THR A 301 -5.79 20.70 8.44
N GLU A 302 -4.51 20.69 8.08
CA GLU A 302 -3.76 21.80 7.51
C GLU A 302 -3.70 21.61 5.99
N VAL A 303 -3.67 22.72 5.24
CA VAL A 303 -3.62 22.69 3.77
C VAL A 303 -2.47 23.56 3.30
N MET A 304 -1.71 23.08 2.33
CA MET A 304 -0.65 23.81 1.65
C MET A 304 -0.86 23.74 0.14
N ASP A 305 -0.85 24.91 -0.50
CA ASP A 305 -0.71 25.01 -1.95
C ASP A 305 0.77 25.16 -2.31
N GLY A 306 1.17 24.57 -3.44
CA GLY A 306 2.55 24.63 -3.92
C GLY A 306 2.65 24.35 -5.41
N SER A 307 3.87 24.37 -5.93
CA SER A 307 4.16 23.92 -7.29
C SER A 307 5.56 23.32 -7.35
N VAL A 308 5.79 22.40 -8.29
CA VAL A 308 7.09 21.75 -8.54
C VAL A 308 7.33 21.60 -10.05
N LYS A 309 8.56 21.91 -10.49
CA LYS A 309 9.05 21.63 -11.86
C LYS A 309 9.60 20.22 -11.97
N ASP A 310 9.86 19.74 -13.19
CA ASP A 310 10.43 18.41 -13.43
C ASP A 310 11.65 18.14 -12.53
N LYS A 311 11.62 16.99 -11.83
CA LYS A 311 12.63 16.54 -10.86
C LYS A 311 12.79 17.39 -9.60
N GLU A 312 12.03 18.46 -9.44
CA GLU A 312 12.04 19.27 -8.23
C GLU A 312 11.42 18.48 -7.06
N VAL A 313 12.07 18.57 -5.90
CA VAL A 313 11.59 18.03 -4.63
C VAL A 313 11.27 19.19 -3.70
N LYS A 314 10.07 19.22 -3.17
CA LYS A 314 9.63 20.23 -2.20
C LYS A 314 9.27 19.59 -0.88
N ILE A 315 9.99 19.97 0.19
CA ILE A 315 9.58 19.67 1.56
C ILE A 315 8.34 20.52 1.87
N CYS A 316 7.23 19.87 2.16
CA CYS A 316 5.96 20.54 2.39
C CYS A 316 5.63 20.63 3.88
N TYR A 317 5.86 19.54 4.62
CA TYR A 317 5.66 19.53 6.07
C TYR A 317 6.82 18.85 6.77
N GLU A 318 7.26 19.45 7.87
CA GLU A 318 8.23 18.91 8.80
C GLU A 318 7.76 19.22 10.22
N PHE A 319 7.48 18.20 11.01
CA PHE A 319 6.93 18.37 12.36
C PHE A 319 7.25 17.19 13.27
N GLU A 320 7.18 17.43 14.58
CA GLU A 320 7.14 16.40 15.61
C GLU A 320 5.67 16.07 15.91
N LEU A 321 5.34 14.78 15.92
CA LEU A 321 4.03 14.28 16.32
C LEU A 321 4.12 13.66 17.71
N GLU A 322 3.20 14.04 18.60
CA GLU A 322 2.86 13.23 19.78
C GLU A 322 1.79 12.23 19.36
N GLY A 323 2.23 11.01 19.06
CA GLY A 323 1.38 9.92 18.57
C GLY A 323 0.82 9.04 19.68
N ASP A 324 -0.18 8.24 19.35
CA ASP A 324 -0.79 7.25 20.25
C ASP A 324 -0.12 5.87 20.19
N GLY A 325 0.94 5.75 19.38
CA GLY A 325 1.74 4.57 19.15
C GLY A 325 1.58 4.08 17.70
N ALA A 326 2.35 3.08 17.29
CA ALA A 326 2.19 2.50 15.97
C ALA A 326 1.20 1.34 16.05
N LEU A 327 0.17 1.31 15.22
CA LEU A 327 -0.55 0.05 14.99
C LEU A 327 0.38 -0.97 14.33
N GLY A 328 1.37 -0.53 13.55
CA GLY A 328 2.41 -1.37 12.96
C GLY A 328 1.88 -2.39 11.96
N SER A 329 2.80 -3.12 11.33
CA SER A 329 2.50 -4.18 10.37
C SER A 329 2.59 -5.56 11.05
N TYR A 330 1.84 -5.75 12.16
CA TYR A 330 1.93 -6.94 13.00
C TYR A 330 0.58 -7.57 13.32
N VAL A 331 0.59 -8.90 13.43
CA VAL A 331 -0.53 -9.68 13.99
C VAL A 331 -0.06 -10.34 15.28
N VAL A 332 -0.64 -9.93 16.41
CA VAL A 332 -0.44 -10.56 17.72
C VAL A 332 -1.27 -11.83 17.80
N MET A 333 -0.61 -12.94 18.07
CA MET A 333 -1.20 -14.26 18.09
C MET A 333 -1.56 -14.64 19.53
N PRO A 334 -2.67 -15.39 19.74
CA PRO A 334 -2.98 -15.90 21.05
C PRO A 334 -1.88 -16.85 21.54
N PRO A 335 -1.66 -16.93 22.85
CA PRO A 335 -0.80 -17.95 23.42
C PRO A 335 -1.39 -19.34 23.14
N SER A 336 -0.52 -20.33 22.96
CA SER A 336 -0.90 -21.73 22.80
C SER A 336 -0.76 -22.47 24.13
N ASP A 337 -1.66 -23.40 24.42
CA ASP A 337 -1.57 -24.28 25.60
C ASP A 337 -0.48 -25.36 25.44
N VAL A 338 -0.05 -25.60 24.20
CA VAL A 338 1.04 -26.51 23.86
C VAL A 338 2.20 -25.76 23.23
N LYS A 339 3.40 -26.35 23.28
CA LYS A 339 4.57 -25.81 22.57
C LYS A 339 4.26 -25.72 21.08
N THR A 340 4.62 -24.61 20.45
CA THR A 340 4.40 -24.37 19.02
C THR A 340 5.62 -23.73 18.38
N THR A 341 5.68 -23.70 17.05
CA THR A 341 6.58 -22.83 16.29
C THR A 341 5.82 -21.66 15.69
N PHE A 342 6.54 -20.65 15.18
CA PHE A 342 5.92 -19.56 14.41
C PHE A 342 5.18 -20.08 13.18
N LYS A 343 5.77 -21.05 12.46
CA LYS A 343 5.21 -21.60 11.24
C LYS A 343 3.88 -22.30 11.49
N ASP A 344 3.85 -23.21 12.47
CA ASP A 344 2.63 -23.98 12.80
C ASP A 344 1.51 -23.07 13.29
N ALA A 345 1.87 -22.03 14.06
CA ALA A 345 0.92 -21.03 14.50
C ALA A 345 0.37 -20.19 13.33
N CYS A 346 1.23 -19.74 12.41
CA CYS A 346 0.81 -19.00 11.23
C CYS A 346 -0.19 -19.81 10.39
N GLU A 347 0.10 -21.09 10.17
CA GLU A 347 -0.80 -22.01 9.46
C GLU A 347 -2.14 -22.15 10.18
N LYS A 348 -2.12 -22.36 11.50
CA LYS A 348 -3.34 -22.49 12.32
C LYS A 348 -4.24 -21.25 12.27
N HIS A 349 -3.65 -20.05 12.33
CA HIS A 349 -4.39 -18.79 12.43
C HIS A 349 -4.52 -18.04 11.11
N ARG A 350 -4.07 -18.65 9.99
CA ARG A 350 -4.12 -18.10 8.64
C ARG A 350 -3.40 -16.76 8.50
N VAL A 351 -2.23 -16.65 9.12
CA VAL A 351 -1.35 -15.49 9.03
C VAL A 351 -0.18 -15.84 8.12
N THR A 352 0.27 -14.90 7.30
CA THR A 352 1.41 -15.07 6.41
C THR A 352 2.68 -15.31 7.22
N TYR A 353 3.28 -16.49 7.03
CA TYR A 353 4.58 -16.79 7.61
C TYR A 353 5.70 -16.24 6.73
N THR A 354 6.47 -15.29 7.28
CA THR A 354 7.76 -14.88 6.73
C THR A 354 8.88 -15.27 7.69
N GLN A 355 9.90 -15.94 7.18
CA GLN A 355 11.04 -16.35 7.99
C GLN A 355 11.75 -15.12 8.59
N GLY A 356 12.03 -15.17 9.90
CA GLY A 356 12.70 -14.09 10.62
C GLY A 356 11.81 -12.89 10.94
N ALA A 357 10.53 -12.93 10.55
CA ALA A 357 9.54 -11.91 10.86
C ALA A 357 8.78 -12.18 12.17
N GLY A 358 9.16 -13.23 12.92
CA GLY A 358 8.51 -13.63 14.16
C GLY A 358 9.12 -12.99 15.39
N TYR A 359 8.27 -12.58 16.33
CA TYR A 359 8.64 -12.03 17.62
C TYR A 359 7.89 -12.74 18.74
N TYR A 360 8.53 -12.99 19.87
CA TYR A 360 7.87 -13.63 21.02
C TYR A 360 8.02 -12.75 22.26
N ALA A 361 7.01 -12.78 23.11
CA ALA A 361 7.03 -12.05 24.36
C ALA A 361 8.07 -12.64 25.31
N LEU A 362 8.70 -11.79 26.13
CA LEU A 362 9.57 -12.28 27.20
C LEU A 362 8.75 -13.08 28.21
N ALA A 363 8.93 -14.41 28.22
CA ALA A 363 8.34 -15.32 29.21
C ALA A 363 9.30 -15.66 30.36
N ARG A 364 10.59 -15.35 30.20
CA ARG A 364 11.66 -15.60 31.18
C ARG A 364 12.79 -14.60 30.98
N MET A 365 13.78 -14.62 31.87
CA MET A 365 15.00 -13.85 31.69
C MET A 365 15.67 -14.22 30.36
N GLU A 366 15.98 -13.20 29.56
CA GLU A 366 16.61 -13.37 28.26
C GLU A 366 17.77 -12.41 28.07
N ASN A 367 18.81 -12.90 27.40
CA ASN A 367 19.90 -12.12 26.83
C ASN A 367 19.47 -11.56 25.47
N ILE A 368 19.19 -10.26 25.42
CA ILE A 368 18.75 -9.53 24.22
C ILE A 368 19.95 -8.78 23.66
N SER A 369 20.52 -9.29 22.57
CA SER A 369 21.63 -8.62 21.89
C SER A 369 21.14 -7.40 21.12
N GLN A 370 22.06 -6.49 20.81
CA GLN A 370 21.83 -5.27 20.01
C GLN A 370 21.32 -5.52 18.57
N ASN A 371 21.40 -6.77 18.10
CA ASN A 371 20.99 -7.18 16.75
C ASN A 371 19.52 -7.65 16.71
N LYS A 372 18.89 -7.89 17.87
CA LYS A 372 17.48 -8.29 17.91
C LYS A 372 16.60 -7.05 17.86
N ALA A 373 15.61 -7.06 16.97
CA ALA A 373 14.55 -6.08 17.00
C ALA A 373 13.67 -6.26 18.25
N MET A 374 13.12 -5.15 18.74
CA MET A 374 12.28 -5.08 19.93
C MET A 374 11.01 -4.30 19.59
N LEU A 375 9.88 -4.75 20.14
CA LEU A 375 8.59 -4.10 20.03
C LEU A 375 7.95 -4.09 21.41
N LEU A 376 7.53 -2.92 21.88
CA LEU A 376 6.84 -2.78 23.16
C LEU A 376 5.37 -2.48 22.88
N GLN A 377 4.50 -3.45 23.14
CA GLN A 377 3.05 -3.31 23.00
C GLN A 377 2.49 -2.61 24.23
N ASN A 378 1.69 -1.57 24.03
CA ASN A 378 0.72 -1.09 25.01
C ASN A 378 -0.56 -1.95 24.88
N ILE A 379 -0.86 -2.72 25.92
CA ILE A 379 -1.93 -3.73 25.89
C ILE A 379 -3.33 -3.09 25.92
N GLU A 380 -3.48 -1.87 26.42
CA GLU A 380 -4.79 -1.22 26.45
C GLU A 380 -5.14 -0.61 25.09
N LYS A 381 -4.15 0.01 24.45
CA LYS A 381 -4.32 0.72 23.18
C LYS A 381 -4.14 -0.14 21.94
N ASP A 382 -3.60 -1.35 22.10
CA ASP A 382 -3.11 -2.21 21.00
C ASP A 382 -2.11 -1.50 20.06
N THR A 383 -1.30 -0.60 20.61
CA THR A 383 -0.26 0.13 19.86
C THR A 383 1.13 -0.31 20.28
N PHE A 384 2.11 -0.04 19.42
CA PHE A 384 3.49 -0.47 19.58
C PHE A 384 4.44 0.72 19.58
N THR A 385 5.43 0.65 20.46
CA THR A 385 6.69 1.35 20.27
C THR A 385 7.62 0.41 19.51
N ILE A 386 8.07 0.86 18.34
CA ILE A 386 8.82 0.05 17.38
C ILE A 386 10.28 0.47 17.41
N GLY A 387 11.15 -0.53 17.44
CA GLY A 387 12.59 -0.33 17.39
C GLY A 387 13.23 -0.37 18.77
N LYS A 388 14.44 -0.93 18.82
CA LYS A 388 15.17 -1.18 20.07
C LYS A 388 15.43 0.09 20.89
N ASP A 389 15.81 1.18 20.24
CA ASP A 389 16.22 2.39 20.95
C ASP A 389 15.01 3.14 21.51
N ALA A 390 13.90 3.14 20.76
CA ALA A 390 12.62 3.66 21.22
C ALA A 390 12.08 2.84 22.40
N CYS A 391 12.07 1.51 22.29
CA CYS A 391 11.66 0.62 23.38
C CYS A 391 12.52 0.83 24.63
N ARG A 392 13.86 0.85 24.47
CA ARG A 392 14.80 1.04 25.58
C ARG A 392 14.63 2.40 26.24
N ARG A 393 14.46 3.47 25.46
CA ARG A 393 14.20 4.82 25.99
C ARG A 393 12.91 4.87 26.81
N GLN A 394 11.83 4.28 26.31
CA GLN A 394 10.55 4.23 27.03
C GLN A 394 10.62 3.40 28.31
N LEU A 395 11.43 2.33 28.31
CA LEU A 395 11.62 1.46 29.48
C LEU A 395 12.70 1.98 30.45
N GLY A 396 13.38 3.09 30.13
CA GLY A 396 14.50 3.61 30.92
C GLY A 396 15.73 2.69 30.92
N TRP A 397 15.95 1.93 29.84
CA TRP A 397 17.06 1.00 29.71
C TRP A 397 18.21 1.59 28.87
N PRO A 398 19.47 1.13 29.07
CA PRO A 398 20.62 1.62 28.30
C PRO A 398 20.46 1.36 26.80
N ILE A 399 20.71 2.37 25.96
CA ILE A 399 20.61 2.30 24.49
C ILE A 399 21.93 1.81 23.84
N ASP A 400 23.08 2.31 24.28
CA ASP A 400 24.39 2.04 23.65
C ASP A 400 25.13 0.84 24.24
N VAL A 401 24.39 -0.27 24.46
CA VAL A 401 24.96 -1.52 24.99
C VAL A 401 24.73 -2.69 24.05
N LYS A 402 25.76 -3.52 23.91
CA LYS A 402 25.77 -4.70 23.03
C LYS A 402 24.71 -5.74 23.41
N GLN A 403 24.33 -5.79 24.69
CA GLN A 403 23.36 -6.73 25.20
C GLN A 403 22.74 -6.20 26.49
N ILE A 404 21.46 -6.53 26.70
CA ILE A 404 20.76 -6.38 27.98
C ILE A 404 20.24 -7.74 28.44
N ARG A 405 20.06 -7.91 29.74
CA ARG A 405 19.43 -9.10 30.33
C ARG A 405 18.16 -8.69 31.06
N LYS A 406 17.01 -9.06 30.50
CA LYS A 406 15.68 -8.61 30.94
C LYS A 406 14.67 -9.75 30.92
N GLY A 407 13.66 -9.69 31.77
CA GLY A 407 12.56 -10.65 31.83
C GLY A 407 11.21 -9.98 32.08
N PRO A 408 10.14 -10.78 32.27
CA PRO A 408 8.78 -10.25 32.44
C PRO A 408 8.65 -9.21 33.56
N LYS A 409 9.37 -9.39 34.68
CA LYS A 409 9.32 -8.50 35.85
C LYS A 409 9.97 -7.13 35.62
N ASP A 410 10.77 -6.97 34.56
CA ASP A 410 11.37 -5.69 34.20
C ASP A 410 10.45 -4.82 33.34
N ILE A 411 9.31 -5.34 32.90
CA ILE A 411 8.37 -4.66 32.02
C ILE A 411 7.26 -4.05 32.88
N PRO A 412 6.91 -2.76 32.71
CA PRO A 412 5.82 -2.13 33.44
C PRO A 412 4.48 -2.83 33.19
N GLU A 413 3.59 -2.78 34.18
CA GLU A 413 2.20 -3.25 34.02
C GLU A 413 1.50 -2.54 32.85
N GLY A 414 0.64 -3.26 32.13
CA GLY A 414 -0.02 -2.76 30.93
C GLY A 414 0.84 -2.82 29.65
N TYR A 415 2.09 -3.29 29.74
CA TYR A 415 2.98 -3.44 28.59
C TYR A 415 3.46 -4.87 28.38
N ARG A 416 3.76 -5.19 27.12
CA ARG A 416 4.37 -6.47 26.72
C ARG A 416 5.53 -6.23 25.76
N LEU A 417 6.72 -6.70 26.12
CA LEU A 417 7.90 -6.61 25.26
C LEU A 417 8.05 -7.88 24.42
N PHE A 418 8.07 -7.70 23.11
CA PHE A 418 8.38 -8.72 22.12
C PHE A 418 9.80 -8.56 21.61
N VAL A 419 10.47 -9.69 21.41
CA VAL A 419 11.83 -9.76 20.88
C VAL A 419 11.85 -10.66 19.65
N GLN A 420 12.55 -10.21 18.61
CA GLN A 420 12.63 -10.95 17.35
C GLN A 420 13.36 -12.29 17.51
N SER A 421 12.87 -13.31 16.81
CA SER A 421 13.59 -14.55 16.54
C SER A 421 13.83 -14.70 15.05
N THR A 422 15.11 -14.80 14.66
CA THR A 422 15.48 -15.15 13.27
C THR A 422 15.51 -16.67 13.03
N SER A 423 15.34 -17.48 14.08
CA SER A 423 15.38 -18.94 13.99
C SER A 423 14.06 -19.53 13.51
N HIS A 424 14.14 -20.40 12.49
CA HIS A 424 13.02 -21.16 11.93
C HIS A 424 12.40 -22.16 12.92
N ASN A 425 13.24 -22.79 13.73
CA ASN A 425 12.84 -23.85 14.66
C ASN A 425 12.65 -23.29 16.08
N ARG A 426 12.35 -22.00 16.19
CA ARG A 426 12.11 -21.40 17.50
C ARG A 426 10.86 -22.02 18.12
N LEU A 427 11.08 -22.83 19.14
CA LEU A 427 10.01 -23.33 20.00
C LEU A 427 9.54 -22.22 20.94
N ILE A 428 8.26 -21.89 20.82
CA ILE A 428 7.55 -20.95 21.66
C ILE A 428 6.92 -21.74 22.82
N PRO A 429 7.24 -21.42 24.08
CA PRO A 429 6.68 -22.11 25.23
C PRO A 429 5.15 -21.92 25.32
N PRO A 430 4.44 -22.87 25.97
CA PRO A 430 3.03 -22.68 26.28
C PRO A 430 2.79 -21.37 27.05
N GLY A 431 1.63 -20.74 26.82
CA GLY A 431 1.26 -19.50 27.50
C GLY A 431 2.04 -18.26 27.05
N THR A 432 2.93 -18.36 26.05
CA THR A 432 3.72 -17.22 25.56
C THR A 432 3.05 -16.57 24.36
N HIS A 433 2.70 -15.29 24.47
CA HIS A 433 2.27 -14.49 23.32
C HIS A 433 3.42 -14.32 22.33
N PHE A 434 3.08 -14.25 21.06
CA PHE A 434 4.01 -13.95 19.98
C PHE A 434 3.28 -13.18 18.90
N LEU A 435 4.03 -12.57 17.99
CA LEU A 435 3.47 -11.85 16.86
C LEU A 435 4.28 -12.10 15.60
N MET A 436 3.65 -11.84 14.46
CA MET A 436 4.28 -11.91 13.15
C MET A 436 4.25 -10.54 12.48
N LYS A 437 5.37 -10.12 11.93
CA LYS A 437 5.41 -9.01 10.99
C LYS A 437 4.87 -9.47 9.64
N VAL A 438 3.83 -8.78 9.17
CA VAL A 438 3.08 -9.01 7.93
C VAL A 438 2.94 -7.68 7.16
N SER A 439 2.18 -7.65 6.06
CA SER A 439 1.81 -6.38 5.41
C SER A 439 0.85 -5.56 6.28
N VAL A 440 0.85 -4.24 6.12
CA VAL A 440 -0.13 -3.36 6.78
C VAL A 440 -1.55 -3.77 6.42
N LYS A 441 -1.80 -4.13 5.15
CA LYS A 441 -3.10 -4.63 4.71
C LYS A 441 -3.55 -5.87 5.50
N GLU A 442 -2.70 -6.89 5.59
CA GLU A 442 -3.01 -8.11 6.33
C GLU A 442 -3.19 -7.83 7.83
N ALA A 443 -2.32 -7.01 8.43
CA ALA A 443 -2.46 -6.62 9.84
C ALA A 443 -3.85 -6.00 10.09
N LEU A 444 -4.32 -5.13 9.19
CA LEU A 444 -5.65 -4.51 9.28
C LEU A 444 -6.80 -5.52 9.09
N GLU A 445 -6.63 -6.54 8.25
CA GLU A 445 -7.64 -7.62 8.08
C GLU A 445 -7.76 -8.50 9.33
N HIS A 446 -6.66 -8.69 10.06
CA HIS A 446 -6.59 -9.46 11.30
C HIS A 446 -6.86 -8.64 12.57
N ARG A 447 -7.12 -7.34 12.43
CA ARG A 447 -7.61 -6.47 13.50
C ARG A 447 -9.15 -6.47 13.50
N PRO A 448 -9.84 -7.33 14.28
CA PRO A 448 -11.27 -7.13 14.49
C PRO A 448 -11.49 -5.76 15.14
N ALA A 449 -12.55 -5.06 14.74
CA ALA A 449 -13.04 -3.91 15.49
C ALA A 449 -13.39 -4.39 16.91
N PHE A 450 -12.60 -3.99 17.91
CA PHE A 450 -12.80 -4.21 19.35
C PHE A 450 -13.59 -5.49 19.74
N ASN A 451 -12.90 -6.61 19.93
CA ASN A 451 -13.53 -7.82 20.47
C ASN A 451 -13.41 -7.88 22.00
N THR A 452 -14.56 -7.87 22.68
CA THR A 452 -14.76 -7.64 24.13
C THR A 452 -14.66 -8.90 25.01
N GLN A 453 -14.08 -9.99 24.51
CA GLN A 453 -14.05 -11.27 25.25
C GLN A 453 -12.80 -11.45 26.12
N PHE A 454 -11.78 -10.62 25.91
CA PHE A 454 -10.54 -10.58 26.71
C PHE A 454 -10.27 -9.13 27.14
N ASN A 455 -11.21 -8.49 27.83
CA ASN A 455 -11.16 -7.06 28.18
C ASN A 455 -9.92 -6.60 28.99
N ASN A 456 -9.04 -7.53 29.42
CA ASN A 456 -7.76 -7.23 30.06
C ASN A 456 -6.54 -7.51 29.15
N GLU A 457 -6.73 -7.99 27.93
CA GLU A 457 -5.70 -8.24 26.93
C GLU A 457 -6.26 -7.97 25.50
N THR A 458 -6.01 -6.81 24.90
CA THR A 458 -6.40 -6.60 23.50
C THR A 458 -5.55 -7.51 22.60
N HIS A 459 -6.19 -8.44 21.89
CA HIS A 459 -5.55 -9.33 20.92
C HIS A 459 -6.13 -9.11 19.52
N THR A 460 -5.26 -8.93 18.53
CA THR A 460 -5.59 -9.06 17.10
C THR A 460 -5.74 -10.54 16.74
N MET A 461 -6.86 -11.15 17.10
CA MET A 461 -7.06 -12.57 16.82
C MET A 461 -7.34 -12.80 15.33
N GLY A 462 -6.47 -13.56 14.66
CA GLY A 462 -6.86 -14.30 13.45
C GLY A 462 -8.07 -15.18 13.73
N ARG A 463 -9.00 -15.26 12.76
CA ARG A 463 -10.26 -16.01 12.85
C ARG A 463 -10.04 -17.41 13.45
N ALA A 464 -10.56 -17.62 14.66
CA ALA A 464 -10.76 -18.97 15.18
C ALA A 464 -11.90 -19.65 14.41
N VAL A 465 -11.71 -20.92 14.06
CA VAL A 465 -12.79 -21.79 13.57
C VAL A 465 -13.56 -22.25 14.80
N GLY A 466 -14.88 -22.01 14.83
CA GLY A 466 -15.77 -22.60 15.82
C GLY A 466 -15.81 -24.13 15.70
N PRO A 467 -16.36 -24.84 16.71
CA PRO A 467 -16.42 -26.30 16.72
C PRO A 467 -17.09 -26.91 15.50
#